data_AF-A0A9P6J3G9-F1
#
_entry.id   AF-A0A9P6J3G9-F1
#
_cell.length_a   1.000
_cell.length_b   1.000
_cell.length_c   1.000
_cell.angle_alpha   90.00
_cell.angle_beta   90.00
_cell.angle_gamma   90.00
#
_symmetry.space_group_name_H-M   'P 1'
#
loop_
_entity.id
_entity.type
_entity.pdbx_description
1 polymer ?
#
loop_
_entity_poly.entity_id
_entity_poly.type
_entity_poly.pdbx_seq_one_letter_code
_entity_poly.pdbx_strand_id
1 'polypeptide(L)'
;PRTKRLVQRRKFQGYHGDVQLGLAFEGTIDLRDPTFMDNAFNQYTLSNNEFSIYLPPVGSGEGELILGGVGEHRFTGELTYNPVALPAEYWRITVQDIKYETKLEDRMQPTST
;
A
#
# COMPACT_ATOMS: atom_id res chain seq x y z
N PRO A 1 -16.34 -20.37 -44.04
CA PRO A 1 -16.46 -20.73 -42.60
C PRO A 1 -15.27 -20.16 -41.79
N ARG A 2 -15.51 -19.13 -40.97
CA ARG A 2 -14.46 -18.41 -40.22
C ARG A 2 -14.09 -19.16 -38.93
N THR A 3 -12.83 -19.59 -38.84
CA THR A 3 -12.23 -20.20 -37.65
C THR A 3 -12.21 -19.19 -36.49
N LYS A 4 -12.98 -19.45 -35.43
CA LYS A 4 -12.91 -18.67 -34.19
C LYS A 4 -11.59 -18.97 -33.48
N ARG A 5 -10.66 -18.02 -33.51
CA ARG A 5 -9.43 -18.08 -32.72
C ARG A 5 -9.79 -17.86 -31.25
N LEU A 6 -9.76 -18.93 -30.46
CA LEU A 6 -9.87 -18.88 -29.00
C LEU A 6 -8.62 -18.17 -28.46
N VAL A 7 -8.77 -16.90 -28.08
CA VAL A 7 -7.76 -16.19 -27.29
C VAL A 7 -7.97 -16.61 -25.84
N GLN A 8 -7.17 -17.57 -25.38
CA GLN A 8 -7.12 -17.92 -23.97
C GLN A 8 -6.42 -16.79 -23.22
N ARG A 9 -7.21 -15.91 -22.61
CA ARG A 9 -6.70 -14.90 -21.67
C ARG A 9 -6.15 -15.64 -20.45
N ARG A 10 -4.82 -15.62 -20.24
CA ARG A 10 -4.24 -16.03 -18.96
C ARG A 10 -4.70 -15.02 -17.92
N LYS A 11 -5.66 -15.42 -17.09
CA LYS A 11 -5.96 -14.71 -15.85
C LYS A 11 -4.82 -15.01 -14.87
N PHE A 12 -4.47 -14.05 -14.02
CA PHE A 12 -3.63 -14.31 -12.86
C PHE A 12 -4.42 -15.25 -11.92
N GLN A 13 -4.11 -16.54 -11.96
CA GLN A 13 -4.82 -17.54 -11.15
C GLN A 13 -4.57 -17.26 -9.66
N GLY A 14 -5.63 -17.07 -8.89
CA GLY A 14 -5.57 -16.85 -7.43
C GLY A 14 -5.44 -15.39 -6.97
N TYR A 15 -5.42 -14.42 -7.89
CA TYR A 15 -5.43 -13.00 -7.55
C TYR A 15 -6.87 -12.45 -7.67
N HIS A 16 -7.34 -11.77 -6.63
CA HIS A 16 -8.66 -11.12 -6.65
C HIS A 16 -8.64 -9.76 -7.37
N GLY A 17 -7.44 -9.19 -7.62
CA GLY A 17 -7.27 -7.94 -8.35
C GLY A 17 -6.98 -8.17 -9.84
N ASP A 18 -7.64 -7.42 -10.70
CA ASP A 18 -7.38 -7.42 -12.15
C ASP A 18 -6.28 -6.44 -12.56
N VAL A 19 -5.99 -5.43 -11.73
CA VAL A 19 -5.10 -4.29 -12.04
C VAL A 19 -4.25 -3.93 -10.82
N GLN A 20 -2.98 -3.58 -11.06
CA GLN A 20 -2.08 -2.98 -10.07
C GLN A 20 -1.87 -1.50 -10.40
N LEU A 21 -1.95 -0.64 -9.38
CA LEU A 21 -1.62 0.78 -9.49
C LEU A 21 -0.32 1.05 -8.73
N GLY A 22 0.74 1.44 -9.44
CA GLY A 22 1.99 1.86 -8.85
C GLY A 22 1.88 3.27 -8.27
N LEU A 23 2.17 3.42 -6.97
CA LEU A 23 2.15 4.70 -6.24
C LEU A 23 3.53 5.06 -5.64
N ALA A 24 4.58 4.34 -6.04
CA ALA A 24 5.96 4.66 -5.70
C ALA A 24 6.53 5.72 -6.66
N PHE A 25 7.82 6.01 -6.53
CA PHE A 25 8.49 7.06 -7.30
C PHE A 25 8.96 6.58 -8.68
N GLU A 26 9.23 7.52 -9.60
CA GLU A 26 9.71 7.27 -10.97
C GLU A 26 10.94 6.34 -11.03
N GLY A 27 11.88 6.44 -10.09
CA GLY A 27 13.10 5.63 -10.10
C GLY A 27 12.89 4.14 -9.84
N THR A 28 11.67 3.71 -9.51
CA THR A 28 11.27 2.29 -9.50
C THR A 28 10.76 1.76 -10.84
N ILE A 29 10.60 2.64 -11.83
CA ILE A 29 10.14 2.29 -13.17
C ILE A 29 11.38 2.14 -14.07
N ASP A 30 11.54 0.98 -14.70
CA ASP A 30 12.68 0.69 -15.59
C ASP A 30 12.83 1.73 -16.72
N LEU A 31 11.70 2.25 -17.20
CA LEU A 31 11.62 3.24 -18.28
C LEU A 31 11.74 4.69 -17.79
N ARG A 32 11.66 4.94 -16.48
CA ARG A 32 11.65 6.28 -15.88
C ARG A 32 10.58 7.21 -16.46
N ASP A 33 9.42 6.64 -16.79
CA ASP A 33 8.27 7.43 -17.21
C ASP A 33 7.61 8.10 -16.00
N PRO A 34 7.01 9.31 -16.16
CA PRO A 34 6.29 9.98 -15.09
C PRO A 34 5.24 9.07 -14.46
N THR A 35 5.18 9.02 -13.13
CA THR A 35 4.24 8.17 -12.42
C THR A 35 2.80 8.65 -12.61
N PHE A 36 1.82 7.84 -12.19
CA PHE A 36 0.42 8.27 -12.16
C PHE A 36 0.25 9.55 -11.31
N MET A 37 0.89 9.60 -10.13
CA MET A 37 0.82 10.76 -9.24
C MET A 37 1.47 12.00 -9.86
N ASP A 38 2.63 11.85 -10.51
CA ASP A 38 3.29 12.97 -11.20
C ASP A 38 2.38 13.56 -12.27
N ASN A 39 1.78 12.70 -13.10
CA ASN A 39 0.86 13.14 -14.15
C ASN A 39 -0.38 13.82 -13.57
N ALA A 40 -1.01 13.22 -12.54
CA ALA A 40 -2.23 13.74 -11.94
C ALA A 40 -1.99 15.11 -11.27
N PHE A 41 -0.86 15.27 -10.59
CA PHE A 41 -0.48 16.53 -9.96
C PHE A 41 -0.10 17.60 -11.00
N ASN A 42 0.72 17.25 -11.99
CA ASN A 42 1.14 18.19 -13.04
C ASN A 42 -0.02 18.69 -13.92
N GLN A 43 -1.10 17.91 -14.02
CA GLN A 43 -2.33 18.30 -14.71
C GLN A 43 -3.29 19.11 -13.83
N TYR A 44 -2.89 19.49 -12.61
CA TYR A 44 -3.73 20.20 -11.63
C TYR A 44 -5.02 19.46 -11.25
N THR A 45 -5.04 18.13 -11.41
CA THR A 45 -6.16 17.28 -11.04
C THR A 45 -6.18 17.00 -9.53
N LEU A 46 -5.02 17.11 -8.87
CA LEU A 46 -4.85 16.97 -7.44
C LEU A 46 -4.54 18.32 -6.79
N SER A 47 -5.19 18.61 -5.65
CA SER A 47 -4.91 19.82 -4.88
C SER A 47 -3.51 19.82 -4.28
N ASN A 48 -3.04 18.64 -3.84
CA ASN A 48 -1.73 18.42 -3.24
C ASN A 48 -1.06 17.21 -3.89
N ASN A 49 0.28 17.16 -3.91
CA ASN A 49 1.01 15.98 -4.40
C ASN A 49 1.18 14.93 -3.28
N GLU A 50 0.06 14.43 -2.78
CA GLU A 50 0.02 13.46 -1.68
C GLU A 50 -1.15 12.49 -1.86
N PHE A 51 -1.10 11.36 -1.15
CA PHE A 51 -2.22 10.45 -1.03
C PHE A 51 -2.27 9.87 0.38
N SER A 52 -3.44 9.38 0.78
CA SER A 52 -3.64 8.70 2.05
C SER A 52 -4.42 7.41 1.86
N ILE A 53 -4.07 6.38 2.63
CA ILE A 53 -4.67 5.05 2.58
C ILE A 53 -5.21 4.70 3.96
N TYR A 54 -6.49 4.36 4.04
CA TYR A 54 -7.11 3.71 5.18
C TYR A 54 -7.40 2.25 4.85
N LEU A 55 -6.84 1.34 5.65
CA LEU A 55 -7.08 -0.10 5.55
C LEU A 55 -7.78 -0.58 6.83
N PRO A 56 -9.08 -0.93 6.76
CA PRO A 56 -9.80 -1.47 7.91
C PRO A 56 -9.31 -2.89 8.23
N PRO A 57 -9.51 -3.37 9.47
CA PRO A 57 -9.35 -4.78 9.79
C PRO A 57 -10.13 -5.67 8.83
N VAL A 58 -9.58 -6.86 8.56
CA VAL A 58 -10.19 -7.84 7.66
C VAL A 58 -11.62 -8.13 8.11
N GLY A 59 -12.59 -7.94 7.20
CA GLY A 59 -14.01 -8.20 7.45
C GLY A 59 -14.77 -7.08 8.16
N SER A 60 -14.15 -5.93 8.45
CA SER A 60 -14.80 -4.84 9.18
C SER A 60 -15.32 -3.68 8.30
N GLY A 61 -15.06 -3.71 6.99
CA GLY A 61 -15.58 -2.71 6.06
C GLY A 61 -14.71 -2.49 4.83
N GLU A 62 -14.95 -1.40 4.13
CA GLU A 62 -14.20 -0.97 2.94
C GLU A 62 -13.03 -0.06 3.31
N GLY A 63 -11.90 -0.29 2.63
CA GLY A 63 -10.76 0.63 2.66
C GLY A 63 -11.00 1.87 1.81
N GLU A 64 -10.16 2.87 2.01
CA GLU A 64 -10.27 4.15 1.31
C GLU A 64 -8.90 4.62 0.85
N LEU A 65 -8.84 5.08 -0.39
CA LEU A 65 -7.69 5.76 -0.98
C LEU A 65 -8.13 7.17 -1.35
N ILE A 66 -7.48 8.18 -0.78
CA ILE A 66 -7.69 9.58 -1.11
C ILE A 66 -6.45 10.08 -1.85
N LEU A 67 -6.66 10.67 -3.03
CA LEU A 67 -5.62 11.31 -3.81
C LEU A 67 -5.74 12.83 -3.64
N GLY A 68 -4.62 13.50 -3.40
CA GLY A 68 -4.56 14.95 -3.24
C GLY A 68 -4.96 15.48 -1.88
N GLY A 69 -4.98 14.62 -0.85
CA GLY A 69 -5.37 15.02 0.51
C GLY A 69 -5.29 13.92 1.55
N VAL A 70 -5.62 14.31 2.78
CA VAL A 70 -5.66 13.45 3.96
C VAL A 70 -7.11 13.27 4.42
N GLY A 71 -7.53 12.02 4.63
CA GLY A 71 -8.85 11.70 5.19
C GLY A 71 -8.91 11.88 6.70
N GLU A 72 -9.08 13.12 7.17
CA GLU A 72 -9.11 13.46 8.62
C GLU A 72 -10.17 12.68 9.42
N HIS A 73 -11.23 12.20 8.76
CA HIS A 73 -12.28 11.39 9.38
C HIS A 73 -11.86 9.93 9.67
N ARG A 74 -10.69 9.48 9.21
CA ARG A 74 -10.20 8.09 9.35
C ARG A 74 -9.23 7.88 10.52
N PHE A 75 -8.80 8.95 11.19
CA PHE A 75 -7.90 8.86 12.34
C PHE A 75 -8.26 9.89 13.41
N THR A 76 -7.63 9.78 14.57
CA THR A 76 -7.73 10.77 15.65
C THR A 76 -6.32 11.16 16.07
N GLY A 77 -6.17 12.37 16.62
CA GLY A 77 -4.86 12.92 16.96
C GLY A 77 -4.14 13.51 15.75
N GLU A 78 -2.81 13.58 15.83
CA GLU A 78 -1.95 14.22 14.82
C GLU A 78 -1.13 13.19 14.03
N LEU A 79 -0.82 13.53 12.78
CA LEU A 79 0.06 12.72 11.95
C LEU A 79 1.52 12.86 12.39
N THR A 80 2.21 11.72 12.48
CA THR A 80 3.67 11.69 12.65
C THR A 80 4.35 11.53 11.30
N TYR A 81 5.22 12.48 10.95
CA TYR A 81 5.93 12.48 9.68
C TYR A 81 7.33 11.90 9.83
N ASN A 82 7.67 10.94 8.95
CA ASN A 82 9.00 10.36 8.85
C ASN A 82 9.62 10.75 7.51
N PRO A 83 10.86 11.28 7.47
CA PRO A 83 11.51 11.61 6.21
C PRO A 83 11.79 10.34 5.39
N VAL A 84 11.64 10.45 4.07
CA VAL A 84 11.97 9.36 3.14
C VAL A 84 13.50 9.25 3.04
N ALA A 85 14.04 8.11 3.45
CA ALA A 85 15.49 7.93 3.61
C ALA A 85 16.26 7.82 2.28
N LEU A 86 15.59 7.44 1.19
CA LEU A 86 16.17 7.37 -0.15
C LEU A 86 15.09 7.79 -1.15
N PRO A 87 14.98 9.11 -1.39
CA PRO A 87 13.98 9.66 -2.30
C PRO A 87 14.15 9.09 -3.72
N ALA A 88 13.07 9.12 -4.49
CA ALA A 88 13.00 8.67 -5.90
C ALA A 88 12.95 7.15 -6.15
N GLU A 89 12.99 6.29 -5.12
CA GLU A 89 12.77 4.85 -5.30
C GLU A 89 11.46 4.41 -4.62
N TYR A 90 11.52 4.13 -3.32
CA TYR A 90 10.41 3.58 -2.55
C TYR A 90 9.97 4.56 -1.46
N TRP A 91 8.76 4.35 -0.92
CA TRP A 91 8.33 4.92 0.36
C TRP A 91 9.12 4.28 1.52
N ARG A 92 10.42 4.59 1.58
CA ARG A 92 11.38 4.01 2.53
C ARG A 92 11.60 4.95 3.71
N ILE A 93 11.44 4.42 4.92
CA ILE A 93 11.71 5.09 6.18
C ILE A 93 12.84 4.39 6.94
N THR A 94 13.49 5.11 7.86
CA THR A 94 14.46 4.52 8.79
C THR A 94 13.75 4.06 10.05
N VAL A 95 13.89 2.78 10.40
CA VAL A 95 13.41 2.21 11.67
C VAL A 95 14.60 2.08 12.62
N GLN A 96 14.50 2.66 13.81
CA GLN A 96 15.61 2.68 14.78
C GLN A 96 15.73 1.37 15.55
N ASP A 97 14.60 0.85 16.05
CA ASP A 97 14.56 -0.34 16.89
C ASP A 97 13.22 -1.07 16.69
N ILE A 98 13.24 -2.40 16.81
CA ILE A 98 12.05 -3.26 16.75
C ILE A 98 12.02 -4.07 18.05
N LYS A 99 11.06 -3.73 18.91
CA LYS A 99 10.86 -4.42 20.18
C LYS A 99 9.84 -5.54 20.02
N TYR A 100 10.11 -6.67 20.63
CA TYR A 100 9.17 -7.78 20.76
C TYR A 100 9.10 -8.23 22.21
N GLU A 101 7.91 -8.55 22.70
CA GLU A 101 7.70 -9.10 24.03
C GLU A 101 7.36 -10.59 23.92
N THR A 102 8.16 -11.45 24.54
CA THR A 102 7.83 -12.88 24.68
C THR A 102 6.93 -13.07 25.89
N LYS A 103 5.64 -13.36 25.66
CA LYS A 103 4.70 -13.72 26.71
C LYS A 103 5.08 -15.11 27.29
N LEU A 104 5.67 -15.15 28.47
CA LEU A 104 6.15 -16.37 29.16
C LEU A 104 5.02 -17.17 29.83
N GLU A 105 3.96 -17.55 29.10
CA GLU A 105 2.83 -18.30 29.68
C GLU A 105 2.77 -19.79 29.30
N ASP A 106 3.70 -20.32 28.49
CA ASP A 106 3.73 -21.73 28.07
C ASP A 106 4.72 -22.64 28.84
N ARG A 107 5.25 -22.21 30.01
CA ARG A 107 6.21 -23.02 30.79
C ARG A 107 5.76 -23.44 32.20
N MET A 108 4.48 -23.30 32.53
CA MET A 108 3.96 -23.81 33.81
C MET A 108 2.74 -24.72 33.64
N GLN A 109 2.95 -25.93 33.11
CA GLN A 109 2.28 -27.16 33.59
C GLN A 109 3.27 -28.33 33.43
N PRO A 110 3.46 -29.16 34.47
CA PRO A 110 2.44 -30.15 34.79
C PRO A 110 2.00 -30.14 36.26
N THR A 111 0.69 -30.04 36.48
CA THR A 111 -0.02 -30.76 37.56
C THR A 111 -0.39 -32.12 36.98
N SER A 112 -0.26 -33.28 37.62
CA SER A 112 -0.39 -33.60 39.05
C SER A 112 -0.16 -35.12 39.26
N THR A 113 0.26 -35.46 40.49
CA THR A 113 0.22 -36.76 41.20
C THR A 113 1.27 -37.80 40.88
#